data_AF-C8NF05-F1
#
_entry.id   AF-C8NF05-F1
#
_cell.length_a   1.000
_cell.length_b   1.000
_cell.length_c   1.000
_cell.angle_alpha   90.00
_cell.angle_beta   90.00
_cell.angle_gamma   90.00
#
_symmetry.space_group_name_H-M   'P 1'
#
loop_
_entity.id
_entity.type
_entity.pdbx_description
1 polymer ?
#
loop_
_entity_poly.entity_id
_entity_poly.type
_entity_poly.pdbx_seq_one_letter_code
_entity_poly.pdbx_strand_id
1 'polypeptide(L)'
;MTMSGWGYRSQSFFINQTKYKNGERTMSLKETINNDIKTAMKAKDKETLAVLRMIKTAIQAAEIDKKSELTAEEELTILSREAKQRRDSIVEFEKANRPELVEKTQGELVIVEKYLPAQLSLEEVQAKIAEIAEQVGATTHKEFGKLMGAVMQALKGQADGNVIKEQVKAHLNK
;
A
#
# COMPACT_ATOMS: atom_id res chain seq x y z
N MET A 1 19.66 0.78 46.37
CA MET A 1 19.96 1.24 44.99
C MET A 1 20.39 0.03 44.17
N THR A 2 19.43 -0.69 43.59
CA THR A 2 19.71 -1.76 42.62
C THR A 2 18.77 -1.55 41.44
N MET A 3 19.41 -1.25 40.32
CA MET A 3 18.84 -1.02 39.01
C MET A 3 18.21 -2.29 38.43
N SER A 4 17.49 -2.08 37.33
CA SER A 4 17.12 -3.04 36.28
C SER A 4 15.78 -3.78 36.41
N GLY A 5 14.71 -2.98 36.53
CA GLY A 5 13.41 -3.34 35.95
C GLY A 5 13.40 -3.04 34.45
N TRP A 6 13.99 -3.92 33.63
CA TRP A 6 13.74 -3.93 32.19
C TRP A 6 12.67 -4.97 31.90
N GLY A 7 11.41 -4.52 31.92
CA GLY A 7 10.28 -5.31 31.47
C GLY A 7 10.48 -5.76 30.02
N TYR A 8 10.16 -7.02 29.77
CA TYR A 8 10.05 -7.62 28.44
C TYR A 8 9.06 -6.82 27.57
N ARG A 9 9.52 -5.72 26.94
CA ARG A 9 8.82 -5.12 25.81
C ARG A 9 9.01 -6.06 24.63
N SER A 10 7.90 -6.59 24.13
CA SER A 10 7.84 -7.43 22.92
C SER A 10 8.71 -6.85 21.81
N GLN A 11 9.54 -7.70 21.19
CA GLN A 11 10.41 -7.32 20.06
C GLN A 11 9.60 -6.74 18.90
N SER A 12 8.34 -7.19 18.73
CA SER A 12 7.38 -6.65 17.77
C SER A 12 6.99 -5.19 18.06
N PHE A 13 6.97 -4.79 19.34
CA PHE A 13 6.64 -3.43 19.76
C PHE A 13 7.78 -2.45 19.46
N PHE A 14 9.04 -2.90 19.55
CA PHE A 14 10.22 -2.11 19.17
C PHE A 14 10.35 -1.97 17.64
N ILE A 15 10.02 -3.02 16.88
CA ILE A 15 10.08 -2.98 15.41
C ILE A 15 9.04 -2.00 14.83
N ASN A 16 7.87 -1.86 15.45
CA ASN A 16 6.86 -0.92 14.96
C ASN A 16 7.20 0.55 15.26
N GLN A 17 7.83 0.84 16.42
CA GLN A 17 8.25 2.21 16.76
C GLN A 17 9.42 2.74 15.91
N THR A 18 10.19 1.86 15.25
CA THR A 18 11.28 2.27 14.35
C THR A 18 10.85 2.44 12.90
N LYS A 19 9.63 2.03 12.54
CA LYS A 19 9.09 2.17 11.17
C LYS A 19 8.51 3.57 10.90
N TYR A 20 8.11 4.29 11.95
CA TYR A 20 7.46 5.60 11.84
C TYR A 20 7.93 6.54 12.96
N LYS A 21 8.50 7.70 12.61
CA LYS A 21 8.66 8.85 13.52
C LYS A 21 7.85 10.01 12.97
N ASN A 22 7.09 10.72 13.81
CA ASN A 22 6.30 11.90 13.44
C ASN A 22 5.33 11.69 12.25
N GLY A 23 4.87 10.46 12.00
CA GLY A 23 4.00 10.15 10.85
C GLY A 23 4.74 9.89 9.53
N GLU A 24 6.07 9.98 9.52
CA GLU A 24 6.90 9.74 8.34
C GLU A 24 7.68 8.41 8.46
N ARG A 25 7.77 7.66 7.35
CA ARG A 25 8.58 6.43 7.30
C ARG A 25 10.07 6.79 7.41
N THR A 26 10.72 6.35 8.48
CA THR A 26 12.15 6.64 8.75
C THR A 26 13.13 5.73 8.01
N MET A 27 12.65 4.64 7.40
CA MET A 27 13.45 3.73 6.57
C MET A 27 12.78 3.52 5.22
N SER A 28 13.59 3.23 4.19
CA SER A 28 13.07 2.88 2.86
C SER A 28 12.19 1.62 2.93
N LEU A 29 11.27 1.44 1.98
CA LEU A 29 10.48 0.21 1.91
C LEU A 29 11.40 -1.00 1.76
N LYS A 30 12.42 -0.87 0.91
CA LYS A 30 13.40 -1.93 0.63
C LYS A 30 14.12 -2.42 1.89
N GLU A 31 14.58 -1.51 2.76
CA GLU A 31 15.18 -1.88 4.04
C GLU A 31 14.17 -2.56 4.97
N THR A 32 12.95 -2.02 5.04
CA THR A 32 11.87 -2.57 5.85
C THR A 32 11.54 -4.01 5.44
N ILE A 33 11.36 -4.25 4.14
CA ILE A 33 11.10 -5.58 3.56
C ILE A 33 12.28 -6.53 3.84
N ASN A 34 13.53 -6.08 3.72
CA ASN A 34 14.69 -6.92 4.02
C ASN A 34 14.74 -7.35 5.51
N ASN A 35 14.37 -6.46 6.43
CA ASN A 35 14.31 -6.78 7.86
C ASN A 35 13.15 -7.72 8.19
N ASP A 36 11.99 -7.50 7.58
CA ASP A 36 10.83 -8.37 7.78
C ASP A 36 11.04 -9.77 7.16
N ILE A 37 11.79 -9.88 6.05
CA ILE A 37 12.25 -11.17 5.49
C ILE A 37 13.07 -11.94 6.53
N LYS A 38 14.04 -11.30 7.18
CA LYS A 38 14.87 -11.94 8.22
C LYS A 38 14.00 -12.41 9.39
N THR A 39 12.99 -11.62 9.75
CA THR A 39 12.04 -11.95 10.82
C THR A 39 11.18 -13.16 10.44
N ALA A 40 10.60 -13.17 9.23
CA ALA A 40 9.82 -14.29 8.72
C ALA A 40 10.66 -15.58 8.63
N MET A 41 11.93 -15.50 8.22
CA MET A 41 12.85 -16.64 8.22
C MET A 41 13.06 -17.23 9.63
N LYS A 42 13.27 -16.38 10.64
CA LYS A 42 13.44 -16.83 12.04
C LYS A 42 12.16 -17.44 12.60
N ALA A 43 11.01 -16.86 12.27
CA ALA A 43 9.70 -17.34 12.68
C ALA A 43 9.24 -18.59 11.90
N LYS A 44 9.96 -18.99 10.85
CA LYS A 44 9.55 -20.03 9.88
C LYS A 44 8.18 -19.75 9.25
N ASP A 45 7.82 -18.47 9.13
CA ASP A 45 6.61 -18.01 8.47
C ASP A 45 6.83 -18.04 6.94
N LYS A 46 6.47 -19.17 6.33
CA LYS A 46 6.71 -19.43 4.90
C LYS A 46 5.90 -18.52 4.00
N GLU A 47 4.68 -18.18 4.39
CA GLU A 47 3.76 -17.39 3.59
C GLU A 47 4.22 -15.94 3.52
N THR A 48 4.44 -15.30 4.68
CA THR A 48 5.00 -13.95 4.74
C THR A 48 6.34 -13.88 4.02
N LEU A 49 7.22 -14.88 4.21
CA LEU A 49 8.51 -14.90 3.53
C LEU A 49 8.39 -14.93 2.01
N ALA A 50 7.44 -15.69 1.45
CA ALA A 50 7.22 -15.76 0.01
C ALA A 50 6.73 -14.41 -0.54
N VAL A 51 5.71 -13.81 0.10
CA VAL A 51 5.15 -12.51 -0.32
C VAL A 51 6.20 -11.40 -0.25
N LEU A 52 6.96 -11.31 0.85
CA LEU A 52 7.99 -10.28 0.99
C LEU A 52 9.11 -10.41 -0.04
N ARG A 53 9.47 -11.63 -0.43
CA ARG A 53 10.46 -11.85 -1.50
C ARG A 53 9.92 -11.40 -2.85
N MET A 54 8.64 -11.64 -3.14
CA MET A 54 8.02 -11.15 -4.37
C MET A 54 8.00 -9.62 -4.42
N ILE A 55 7.58 -8.96 -3.33
CA ILE A 55 7.60 -7.49 -3.22
C ILE A 55 9.03 -6.96 -3.45
N LYS A 56 10.03 -7.58 -2.80
CA LYS A 56 11.44 -7.19 -2.99
C LYS A 56 11.86 -7.31 -4.45
N THR A 57 11.52 -8.41 -5.12
CA THR A 57 11.84 -8.59 -6.55
C THR A 57 11.15 -7.54 -7.42
N ALA A 58 9.88 -7.19 -7.14
CA ALA A 58 9.16 -6.15 -7.87
C ALA A 58 9.81 -4.77 -7.72
N ILE A 59 10.26 -4.42 -6.50
CA ILE A 59 11.03 -3.19 -6.24
C ILE A 59 12.35 -3.20 -7.01
N GLN A 60 13.11 -4.29 -6.93
CA GLN A 60 14.41 -4.39 -7.62
C GLN A 60 14.26 -4.32 -9.15
N ALA A 61 13.24 -4.96 -9.71
CA ALA A 61 12.94 -4.87 -11.14
C ALA A 61 12.68 -3.42 -11.55
N ALA A 62 11.86 -2.70 -10.78
CA ALA A 62 11.57 -1.28 -11.05
C ALA A 62 12.81 -0.38 -10.91
N GLU A 63 13.70 -0.62 -9.93
CA GLU A 63 14.98 0.10 -9.81
C GLU A 63 15.90 -0.15 -11.00
N ILE A 64 15.95 -1.40 -11.50
CA ILE A 64 16.73 -1.78 -12.68
C ILE A 64 16.21 -1.05 -13.92
N ASP A 65 14.89 -1.08 -14.13
CA ASP A 65 14.23 -0.41 -15.25
C ASP A 65 14.46 1.11 -15.21
N LYS A 66 14.39 1.69 -14.00
CA LYS A 66 14.64 3.12 -13.75
C LYS A 66 16.13 3.50 -13.79
N LYS A 67 17.04 2.52 -13.62
CA LYS A 67 18.49 2.71 -13.42
C LYS A 67 18.85 3.60 -12.23
N SER A 68 18.00 3.66 -11.22
CA SER A 68 18.19 4.43 -9.98
C SER A 68 17.27 3.90 -8.88
N GLU A 69 17.51 4.33 -7.64
CA GLU A 69 16.63 3.97 -6.52
C GLU A 69 15.22 4.55 -6.68
N LEU A 70 14.23 3.84 -6.16
CA LEU A 70 12.85 4.32 -6.14
C LEU A 70 12.69 5.40 -5.07
N THR A 71 11.92 6.41 -5.40
CA THR A 71 11.34 7.34 -4.43
C THR A 71 10.26 6.61 -3.62
N ALA A 72 9.93 7.13 -2.42
CA ALA A 72 8.84 6.60 -1.61
C ALA A 72 7.50 6.55 -2.37
N GLU A 73 7.33 7.44 -3.34
CA GLU A 73 6.14 7.52 -4.17
C GLU A 73 6.04 6.37 -5.18
N GLU A 74 7.16 6.05 -5.82
CA GLU A 74 7.26 4.93 -6.74
C GLU A 74 7.15 3.60 -5.98
N GLU A 75 7.75 3.50 -4.79
CA GLU A 75 7.55 2.35 -3.89
C GLU A 75 6.07 2.08 -3.59
N LEU A 76 5.31 3.13 -3.23
CA LEU A 76 3.87 3.02 -3.00
C LEU A 76 3.11 2.61 -4.25
N THR A 77 3.54 3.06 -5.43
CA THR A 77 2.94 2.69 -6.70
C THR A 77 3.12 1.18 -6.96
N ILE A 78 4.32 0.64 -6.70
CA ILE A 78 4.59 -0.80 -6.83
C ILE A 78 3.74 -1.61 -5.85
N LEU A 79 3.67 -1.21 -4.57
CA LEU A 79 2.83 -1.90 -3.58
C LEU A 79 1.34 -1.86 -3.93
N SER A 80 0.84 -0.72 -4.41
CA SER A 80 -0.56 -0.57 -4.81
C SER A 80 -0.89 -1.50 -5.98
N ARG A 81 0.04 -1.65 -6.93
CA ARG A 81 -0.09 -2.61 -8.03
C ARG A 81 -0.10 -4.06 -7.54
N GLU A 82 0.79 -4.43 -6.63
CA GLU A 82 0.85 -5.78 -6.02
C GLU A 82 -0.43 -6.13 -5.25
N ALA A 83 -1.01 -5.17 -4.53
CA ALA A 83 -2.29 -5.34 -3.84
C ALA A 83 -3.44 -5.52 -4.85
N LYS A 84 -3.48 -4.68 -5.88
CA LYS A 84 -4.48 -4.77 -6.95
C LYS A 84 -4.46 -6.13 -7.64
N GLN A 85 -3.29 -6.61 -8.05
CA GLN A 85 -3.16 -7.91 -8.73
C GLN A 85 -3.73 -9.06 -7.88
N ARG A 86 -3.59 -8.99 -6.55
CA ARG A 86 -4.18 -9.97 -5.63
C ARG A 86 -5.69 -9.83 -5.53
N ARG A 87 -6.23 -8.60 -5.44
CA ARG A 87 -7.68 -8.35 -5.47
C ARG A 87 -8.31 -8.84 -6.76
N ASP A 88 -7.68 -8.56 -7.90
CA ASP A 88 -8.14 -9.03 -9.21
C ASP A 88 -8.11 -10.57 -9.27
N SER A 89 -7.05 -11.20 -8.74
CA SER A 89 -6.94 -12.66 -8.68
C SER A 89 -7.99 -13.29 -7.76
N ILE A 90 -8.30 -12.68 -6.61
CA ILE A 90 -9.37 -13.14 -5.71
C ILE A 90 -10.70 -13.19 -6.46
N VAL A 91 -11.06 -12.10 -7.15
CA VAL A 91 -12.31 -12.03 -7.93
C VAL A 91 -12.35 -13.10 -9.01
N GLU A 92 -11.25 -13.35 -9.71
CA GLU A 92 -11.18 -14.41 -10.73
C GLU A 92 -11.26 -15.82 -10.13
N PHE A 93 -10.65 -16.06 -8.97
CA PHE A 93 -10.74 -17.34 -8.27
C PHE A 93 -12.14 -17.61 -7.69
N GLU A 94 -12.84 -16.57 -7.20
CA GLU A 94 -14.24 -16.65 -6.79
C GLU A 94 -15.13 -17.05 -7.96
N LYS A 95 -15.01 -16.37 -9.12
CA LYS A 95 -15.75 -16.72 -10.34
C LYS A 95 -15.47 -18.15 -10.80
N ALA A 96 -14.24 -18.62 -10.62
CA ALA A 96 -13.82 -19.98 -10.98
C ALA A 96 -14.19 -21.04 -9.93
N ASN A 97 -14.86 -20.68 -8.82
CA ASN A 97 -15.18 -21.56 -7.70
C ASN A 97 -13.95 -22.28 -7.11
N ARG A 98 -12.86 -21.54 -6.87
CA ARG A 98 -11.59 -22.02 -6.30
C ARG A 98 -11.33 -21.44 -4.89
N PRO A 99 -12.11 -21.84 -3.87
CA PRO A 99 -12.07 -21.20 -2.54
C PRO A 99 -10.70 -21.31 -1.85
N GLU A 100 -9.94 -22.37 -2.13
CA GLU A 100 -8.59 -22.55 -1.58
C GLU A 100 -7.59 -21.52 -2.11
N LEU A 101 -7.80 -21.05 -3.35
CA LEU A 101 -6.99 -19.99 -3.95
C LEU A 101 -7.42 -18.62 -3.43
N VAL A 102 -8.74 -18.43 -3.22
CA VAL A 102 -9.27 -17.20 -2.60
C VAL A 102 -8.68 -17.00 -1.20
N GLU A 103 -8.77 -18.00 -0.34
CA GLU A 103 -8.25 -17.92 1.04
C GLU A 103 -6.74 -17.62 1.05
N LYS A 104 -5.98 -18.34 0.22
CA LYS A 104 -4.54 -18.11 0.08
C LYS A 104 -4.23 -16.69 -0.38
N THR A 105 -4.87 -16.22 -1.45
CA THR A 105 -4.59 -14.88 -2.00
C THR A 105 -5.05 -13.77 -1.06
N GLN A 106 -6.12 -14.00 -0.27
CA GLN A 106 -6.53 -13.08 0.78
C GLN A 106 -5.47 -12.96 1.89
N GLY A 107 -4.87 -14.07 2.32
CA GLY A 107 -3.74 -14.08 3.25
C GLY A 107 -2.55 -13.27 2.73
N GLU A 108 -2.20 -13.49 1.46
CA GLU A 108 -1.14 -12.73 0.79
C GLU A 108 -1.46 -11.23 0.69
N LEU A 109 -2.71 -10.86 0.36
CA LEU A 109 -3.16 -9.47 0.27
C LEU A 109 -3.00 -8.75 1.62
N VAL A 110 -3.41 -9.38 2.72
CA VAL A 110 -3.25 -8.83 4.07
C VAL A 110 -1.78 -8.56 4.40
N ILE A 111 -0.85 -9.38 3.92
CA ILE A 111 0.58 -9.15 4.10
C ILE A 111 1.05 -7.92 3.31
N VAL A 112 0.62 -7.75 2.05
CA VAL A 112 0.97 -6.58 1.23
C VAL A 112 0.40 -5.30 1.83
N GLU A 113 -0.86 -5.32 2.29
CA GLU A 113 -1.55 -4.15 2.83
C GLU A 113 -0.92 -3.58 4.10
N LYS A 114 -0.16 -4.39 4.87
CA LYS A 114 0.64 -3.89 6.01
C LYS A 114 1.70 -2.86 5.62
N TYR A 115 2.06 -2.78 4.33
CA TYR A 115 3.06 -1.84 3.81
C TYR A 115 2.42 -0.65 3.07
N LEU A 116 1.10 -0.64 2.92
CA LEU A 116 0.35 0.45 2.32
C LEU A 116 -0.26 1.35 3.41
N PRO A 117 -0.53 2.63 3.09
CA PRO A 117 -1.48 3.42 3.85
C PRO A 117 -2.84 2.73 3.95
N ALA A 118 -3.61 3.09 4.97
CA ALA A 118 -4.98 2.61 5.13
C ALA A 118 -5.75 2.79 3.82
N GLN A 119 -6.30 1.68 3.31
CA GLN A 119 -7.04 1.67 2.05
C GLN A 119 -8.43 2.25 2.29
N LEU A 120 -8.84 3.17 1.43
CA LEU A 120 -10.17 3.77 1.48
C LEU A 120 -11.16 2.89 0.71
N SER A 121 -12.36 2.78 1.23
CA SER A 121 -13.51 2.26 0.52
C SER A 121 -13.88 3.17 -0.67
N LEU A 122 -14.68 2.64 -1.60
CA LEU A 122 -15.14 3.42 -2.75
C LEU A 122 -15.91 4.68 -2.33
N GLU A 123 -16.74 4.58 -1.28
CA GLU A 123 -17.51 5.70 -0.74
C GLU A 123 -16.61 6.78 -0.13
N GLU A 124 -15.59 6.37 0.62
CA GLU A 124 -14.60 7.30 1.18
C GLU A 124 -13.76 7.99 0.09
N VAL A 125 -13.40 7.26 -0.97
CA VAL A 125 -12.73 7.84 -2.15
C VAL A 125 -13.62 8.88 -2.81
N GLN A 126 -14.90 8.58 -3.02
CA GLN A 126 -15.86 9.54 -3.60
C GLN A 126 -16.03 10.77 -2.73
N ALA A 127 -16.17 10.60 -1.41
CA ALA A 127 -16.29 11.70 -0.47
C ALA A 127 -15.05 12.61 -0.49
N LYS A 128 -13.85 12.01 -0.50
CA LYS A 128 -12.59 12.76 -0.60
C LYS A 128 -12.43 13.49 -1.93
N ILE A 129 -12.86 12.89 -3.04
CA ILE A 129 -12.85 13.56 -4.34
C ILE A 129 -13.75 14.80 -4.33
N ALA A 130 -14.97 14.69 -3.77
CA ALA A 130 -15.89 15.83 -3.67
C ALA A 130 -15.32 16.95 -2.80
N GLU A 131 -14.75 16.61 -1.63
CA GLU A 131 -14.08 17.57 -0.74
C GLU A 131 -12.95 18.31 -1.48
N ILE A 132 -12.08 17.58 -2.19
CA ILE A 132 -10.95 18.18 -2.91
C ILE A 132 -11.45 19.03 -4.09
N ALA A 133 -12.49 18.58 -4.80
CA ALA A 133 -13.09 19.32 -5.90
C ALA A 133 -13.60 20.69 -5.45
N GLU A 134 -14.26 20.77 -4.30
CA GLU A 134 -14.68 22.03 -3.69
C GLU A 134 -13.47 22.92 -3.33
N GLN A 135 -12.45 22.35 -2.69
CA GLN A 135 -11.23 23.08 -2.29
C GLN A 135 -10.48 23.68 -3.48
N VAL A 136 -10.39 22.93 -4.58
CA VAL A 136 -9.70 23.41 -5.79
C VAL A 136 -10.63 24.13 -6.77
N GLY A 137 -11.91 24.25 -6.47
CA GLY A 137 -12.93 24.85 -7.35
C GLY A 137 -13.05 24.13 -8.70
N ALA A 138 -12.89 22.80 -8.73
CA ALA A 138 -13.03 22.00 -9.93
C ALA A 138 -14.47 21.46 -10.05
N THR A 139 -15.23 22.04 -10.97
CA THR A 139 -16.66 21.73 -11.20
C THR A 139 -16.94 21.25 -12.62
N THR A 140 -15.99 21.43 -13.55
CA THR A 140 -16.17 21.11 -14.96
C THR A 140 -15.09 20.16 -15.47
N HIS A 141 -15.39 19.47 -16.58
CA HIS A 141 -14.44 18.57 -17.23
C HIS A 141 -13.12 19.24 -17.65
N LYS A 142 -13.12 20.58 -17.86
CA LYS A 142 -11.91 21.36 -18.17
C LYS A 142 -10.91 21.36 -17.01
N GLU A 143 -11.38 21.17 -15.79
CA GLU A 143 -10.58 21.16 -14.56
C GLU A 143 -10.14 19.74 -14.18
N PHE A 144 -10.42 18.73 -15.00
CA PHE A 144 -10.05 17.34 -14.75
C PHE A 144 -8.56 17.19 -14.38
N GLY A 145 -7.65 17.83 -15.12
CA GLY A 145 -6.22 17.77 -14.82
C GLY A 145 -5.85 18.35 -13.45
N LYS A 146 -6.50 19.45 -13.06
CA LYS A 146 -6.31 20.12 -11.76
C LYS A 146 -6.81 19.24 -10.62
N LEU A 147 -8.04 18.73 -10.75
CA LEU A 147 -8.64 17.84 -9.76
C LEU A 147 -7.86 16.53 -9.63
N MET A 148 -7.48 15.93 -10.75
CA MET A 148 -6.72 14.67 -10.77
C MET A 148 -5.37 14.82 -10.06
N GLY A 149 -4.65 15.93 -10.29
CA GLY A 149 -3.38 16.21 -9.61
C GLY A 149 -3.55 16.29 -8.08
N ALA A 150 -4.53 17.07 -7.62
CA ALA A 150 -4.81 17.24 -6.19
C ALA A 150 -5.26 15.92 -5.52
N VAL A 151 -6.15 15.17 -6.16
CA VAL A 151 -6.64 13.89 -5.64
C VAL A 151 -5.55 12.83 -5.61
N MET A 152 -4.73 12.71 -6.66
CA MET A 152 -3.62 11.75 -6.68
C MET A 152 -2.57 12.02 -5.60
N GLN A 153 -2.36 13.30 -5.27
CA GLN A 153 -1.49 13.70 -4.18
C GLN A 153 -2.11 13.36 -2.82
N ALA A 154 -3.40 13.62 -2.63
CA ALA A 154 -4.10 13.39 -1.36
C ALA A 154 -4.35 11.91 -1.06
N LEU A 155 -4.71 11.11 -2.09
CA LEU A 155 -5.10 9.70 -1.95
C LEU A 155 -3.97 8.72 -2.28
N LYS A 156 -2.73 9.20 -2.23
CA LYS A 156 -1.55 8.44 -2.66
C LYS A 156 -1.40 7.13 -1.89
N GLY A 157 -1.49 6.02 -2.61
CA GLY A 157 -1.37 4.67 -2.02
C GLY A 157 -2.55 4.29 -1.11
N GLN A 158 -3.60 5.10 -1.02
CA GLN A 158 -4.82 4.83 -0.25
C GLN A 158 -5.94 4.23 -1.12
N ALA A 159 -5.84 4.35 -2.45
CA ALA A 159 -6.76 3.72 -3.39
C ALA A 159 -6.05 3.44 -4.73
N ASP A 160 -6.63 2.57 -5.55
CA ASP A 160 -6.13 2.29 -6.88
C ASP A 160 -6.23 3.53 -7.79
N GLY A 161 -5.15 3.84 -8.52
CA GLY A 161 -5.09 5.02 -9.38
C GLY A 161 -6.12 5.00 -10.51
N ASN A 162 -6.50 3.82 -11.03
CA ASN A 162 -7.56 3.73 -12.04
C ASN A 162 -8.93 3.98 -11.40
N VAL A 163 -9.19 3.43 -10.21
CA VAL A 163 -10.41 3.72 -9.45
C VAL A 163 -10.53 5.22 -9.18
N ILE A 164 -9.45 5.87 -8.69
CA ILE A 164 -9.43 7.34 -8.49
C ILE A 164 -9.79 8.06 -9.79
N LYS A 165 -9.14 7.70 -10.90
CA LYS A 165 -9.37 8.32 -12.22
C LYS A 165 -10.83 8.18 -12.67
N GLU A 166 -11.42 6.99 -12.49
CA GLU A 166 -12.81 6.71 -12.84
C GLU A 166 -13.78 7.53 -11.97
N GLN A 167 -13.54 7.59 -10.65
CA GLN A 167 -14.39 8.36 -9.74
C GLN A 167 -14.28 9.87 -9.97
N VAL A 168 -13.09 10.39 -10.30
CA VAL A 168 -12.92 11.81 -10.67
C VAL A 168 -13.71 12.13 -11.94
N LYS A 169 -13.65 11.26 -12.96
CA LYS A 169 -14.46 11.43 -14.19
C LYS A 169 -15.96 11.37 -13.89
N ALA A 170 -16.38 10.42 -13.07
CA ALA A 170 -17.78 10.27 -12.68
C ALA A 170 -18.29 11.51 -11.92
N HIS A 171 -17.46 12.11 -11.05
CA HIS A 171 -17.80 13.31 -10.31
C HIS A 171 -18.02 14.53 -11.22
N LEU A 172 -17.15 14.75 -12.21
CA LEU A 172 -17.21 15.90 -13.14
C LEU A 172 -18.22 15.73 -14.29
N ASN A 173 -18.82 14.55 -14.43
CA ASN A 173 -19.86 14.26 -15.41
C ASN A 173 -21.29 14.30 -14.81
N LYS A 174 -21.41 14.61 -13.51
CA LYS A 174 -22.68 14.96 -12.88
C LYS A 174 -23.09 16.37 -13.25
#